data_AF-A0A6L6CYH3-F1
#
_entry.id   AF-A0A6L6CYH3-F1
#
_cell.length_a   1.000
_cell.length_b   1.000
_cell.length_c   1.000
_cell.angle_alpha   90.00
_cell.angle_beta   90.00
_cell.angle_gamma   90.00
#
_symmetry.space_group_name_H-M   'P 1'
#
loop_
_entity.id
_entity.type
_entity.pdbx_description
1 polymer ?
#
loop_
_entity_poly.entity_id
_entity_poly.type
_entity_poly.pdbx_seq_one_letter_code
_entity_poly.pdbx_strand_id
1 'polypeptide(L)'
;ENLPITHALTWFVNAVLLEHPTVAVIPYSHDLARLPAFLQQLVMESNGKGVAHDGRELLMGTSPVVWGEPGTNGQHAFFQMLHQGTQTVPVEFISTVEPLGDDAVAHDLLIANMVAQAEAFSAGSESNDPQRRFTGNRPNTVVLLERLNPYSLGALIAMYEHSTAVQGWLMGVNSFDQFGVELGKSMATLAAEAIQKGTADSSQTMTHPLMEWFLSRRQNKS
;
A
#
# COMPACT_ATOMS: atom_id res chain seq x y z
N GLU A 1 -11.46 -24.04 5.90
CA GLU A 1 -10.96 -22.96 5.01
C GLU A 1 -10.04 -22.04 5.82
N ASN A 2 -8.97 -21.49 5.25
CA ASN A 2 -7.97 -20.70 5.96
C ASN A 2 -7.90 -19.28 5.37
N LEU A 3 -8.44 -18.30 6.10
CA LEU A 3 -8.62 -16.93 5.63
C LEU A 3 -7.28 -16.25 5.21
N PRO A 4 -6.22 -16.25 6.04
CA PRO A 4 -4.91 -15.71 5.62
C PRO A 4 -4.35 -16.31 4.34
N ILE A 5 -4.53 -17.63 4.12
CA ILE A 5 -4.07 -18.29 2.89
C ILE A 5 -4.91 -17.83 1.69
N THR A 6 -6.23 -17.78 1.81
CA THR A 6 -7.09 -17.29 0.73
C THR A 6 -6.74 -15.85 0.37
N HIS A 7 -6.58 -14.98 1.37
CA HIS A 7 -6.17 -13.60 1.17
C HIS A 7 -4.80 -13.51 0.47
N ALA A 8 -3.81 -14.29 0.94
CA ALA A 8 -2.48 -14.34 0.33
C ALA A 8 -2.51 -14.75 -1.14
N LEU A 9 -3.32 -15.77 -1.48
CA LEU A 9 -3.47 -16.22 -2.85
C LEU A 9 -4.15 -15.16 -3.73
N THR A 10 -5.17 -14.48 -3.23
CA THR A 10 -5.82 -13.38 -3.96
C THR A 10 -4.83 -12.27 -4.28
N TRP A 11 -4.05 -11.82 -3.29
CA TRP A 11 -3.03 -10.78 -3.50
C TRP A 11 -1.91 -11.25 -4.41
N PHE A 12 -1.41 -12.49 -4.23
CA PHE A 12 -0.38 -13.08 -5.09
C PHE A 12 -0.83 -13.18 -6.55
N VAL A 13 -2.05 -13.67 -6.81
CA VAL A 13 -2.60 -13.75 -8.18
C VAL A 13 -2.64 -12.36 -8.81
N ASN A 14 -3.16 -11.35 -8.11
CA ASN A 14 -3.26 -10.01 -8.65
C ASN A 14 -1.89 -9.36 -8.88
N ALA A 15 -1.00 -9.39 -7.88
CA ALA A 15 0.27 -8.67 -7.93
C ALA A 15 1.32 -9.37 -8.79
N VAL A 16 1.42 -10.70 -8.66
CA VAL A 16 2.52 -11.48 -9.24
C VAL A 16 2.11 -12.14 -10.55
N LEU A 17 0.91 -12.75 -10.64
CA LEU A 17 0.49 -13.46 -11.85
C LEU A 17 -0.19 -12.56 -12.89
N LEU A 18 -0.97 -11.57 -12.43
CA LEU A 18 -1.63 -10.57 -13.28
C LEU A 18 -0.84 -9.26 -13.38
N GLU A 19 0.33 -9.20 -12.72
CA GLU A 19 1.28 -8.08 -12.77
C GLU A 19 0.65 -6.72 -12.43
N HIS A 20 -0.34 -6.70 -11.52
CA HIS A 20 -0.88 -5.44 -11.00
C HIS A 20 0.08 -4.85 -9.96
N PRO A 21 0.78 -3.74 -10.26
CA PRO A 21 1.94 -3.32 -9.48
C PRO A 21 1.59 -2.69 -8.12
N THR A 22 0.31 -2.39 -7.88
CA THR A 22 -0.14 -1.72 -6.67
C THR A 22 -1.46 -2.30 -6.19
N VAL A 23 -1.72 -2.24 -4.89
CA VAL A 23 -3.02 -2.57 -4.27
C VAL A 23 -3.47 -1.39 -3.41
N ALA A 24 -4.73 -1.01 -3.55
CA ALA A 24 -5.34 0.06 -2.76
C ALA A 24 -6.15 -0.54 -1.60
N VAL A 25 -5.75 -0.28 -0.36
CA VAL A 25 -6.51 -0.67 0.85
C VAL A 25 -7.30 0.53 1.34
N ILE A 26 -8.63 0.43 1.31
CA ILE A 26 -9.58 1.53 1.56
C ILE A 26 -10.47 1.19 2.75
N PRO A 27 -10.09 1.60 3.97
CA PRO A 27 -10.93 1.43 5.14
C PRO A 27 -12.14 2.38 5.09
N TYR A 28 -13.35 1.84 5.10
CA TYR A 28 -14.58 2.58 5.40
C TYR A 28 -14.77 2.63 6.91
N SER A 29 -13.78 3.23 7.58
CA SER A 29 -13.72 3.52 9.01
C SER A 29 -12.60 4.52 9.22
N HIS A 30 -12.89 5.65 9.88
CA HIS A 30 -11.85 6.64 10.17
C HIS A 30 -10.82 6.13 11.18
N ASP A 31 -11.23 5.28 12.12
CA ASP A 31 -10.37 4.70 13.14
C ASP A 31 -9.26 3.82 12.55
N LEU A 32 -9.46 3.31 11.33
CA LEU A 32 -8.49 2.54 10.56
C LEU A 32 -7.65 3.41 9.60
N ALA A 33 -7.64 4.74 9.74
CA ALA A 33 -6.92 5.63 8.82
C ALA A 33 -5.42 5.36 8.70
N ARG A 34 -4.80 4.77 9.73
CA ARG A 34 -3.38 4.40 9.70
C ARG A 34 -3.12 2.98 9.23
N LEU A 35 -4.15 2.18 8.97
CA LEU A 35 -4.00 0.81 8.50
C LEU A 35 -3.25 0.73 7.16
N PRO A 36 -3.55 1.53 6.11
CA PRO A 36 -2.77 1.48 4.87
C PRO A 36 -1.29 1.80 5.09
N ALA A 37 -0.97 2.77 5.95
CA ALA A 37 0.42 3.12 6.30
C ALA A 37 1.13 2.02 7.11
N PHE A 38 0.41 1.31 7.98
CA PHE A 38 0.93 0.14 8.67
C PHE A 38 1.22 -1.00 7.66
N LEU A 39 0.30 -1.25 6.73
CA LEU A 39 0.45 -2.29 5.71
C LEU A 39 1.55 -1.96 4.70
N GLN A 40 1.84 -0.69 4.43
CA GLN A 40 3.01 -0.29 3.65
C GLN A 40 4.29 -0.86 4.24
N GLN A 41 4.51 -0.67 5.53
CA GLN A 41 5.69 -1.25 6.18
C GLN A 41 5.60 -2.78 6.17
N LEU A 42 4.51 -3.34 6.69
CA LEU A 42 4.36 -4.79 6.84
C LEU A 42 4.60 -5.54 5.52
N VAL A 43 3.97 -5.11 4.43
CA VAL A 43 4.00 -5.84 3.17
C VAL A 43 5.25 -5.47 2.36
N MET A 44 5.52 -4.16 2.18
CA MET A 44 6.56 -3.72 1.25
C MET A 44 7.96 -3.92 1.82
N GLU A 45 8.18 -3.73 3.13
CA GLU A 45 9.48 -4.02 3.74
C GLU A 45 9.76 -5.52 3.77
N SER A 46 8.74 -6.33 4.08
CA SER A 46 8.86 -7.79 4.15
C SER A 46 9.11 -8.40 2.77
N ASN A 47 8.27 -8.08 1.79
CA ASN A 47 8.21 -8.80 0.51
C ASN A 47 8.76 -8.01 -0.68
N GLY A 48 9.17 -6.75 -0.51
CA GLY A 48 9.84 -5.93 -1.52
C GLY A 48 11.28 -6.38 -1.77
N LYS A 49 11.45 -7.63 -2.21
CA LYS A 49 12.74 -8.30 -2.39
C LYS A 49 12.98 -8.61 -3.86
N GLY A 50 14.25 -8.60 -4.26
CA GLY A 50 14.70 -8.96 -5.62
C GLY A 50 15.48 -10.27 -5.69
N VAL A 51 15.72 -10.92 -4.55
CA VAL A 51 16.55 -12.12 -4.43
C VAL A 51 15.79 -13.15 -3.59
N ALA A 52 15.75 -14.39 -4.08
CA ALA A 52 15.18 -15.54 -3.38
C ALA A 52 16.05 -15.94 -2.18
N HIS A 53 15.49 -16.72 -1.27
CA HIS A 53 16.20 -17.22 -0.09
C HIS A 53 17.44 -18.08 -0.42
N ASP A 54 17.48 -18.70 -1.61
CA ASP A 54 18.62 -19.47 -2.10
C ASP A 54 19.67 -18.63 -2.86
N GLY A 55 19.50 -17.31 -2.90
CA GLY A 55 20.43 -16.36 -3.52
C GLY A 55 20.21 -16.13 -5.02
N ARG A 56 19.22 -16.78 -5.64
CA ARG A 56 18.88 -16.52 -7.05
C ARG A 56 18.13 -15.20 -7.21
N GLU A 57 18.40 -14.48 -8.29
CA GLU A 57 17.60 -13.32 -8.68
C GLU A 57 16.18 -13.75 -9.08
N LEU A 58 15.20 -12.94 -8.70
CA LEU A 58 13.80 -13.17 -9.03
C LEU A 58 13.49 -12.65 -10.45
N LEU A 59 12.79 -13.46 -11.24
CA LEU A 59 12.43 -13.14 -12.62
C LEU A 59 11.02 -12.54 -12.78
N MET A 60 10.23 -12.56 -11.71
CA MET A 60 8.84 -12.07 -11.69
C MET A 60 8.67 -11.00 -10.61
N GLY A 61 7.57 -10.25 -10.69
CA GLY A 61 7.22 -9.25 -9.68
C GLY A 61 7.06 -9.87 -8.29
N THR A 62 7.32 -9.07 -7.24
CA THR A 62 7.18 -9.49 -5.84
C THR A 62 6.06 -8.74 -5.12
N SER A 63 6.40 -7.92 -4.13
CA SER A 63 5.42 -7.13 -3.39
C SER A 63 4.75 -6.10 -4.30
N PRO A 64 3.43 -5.94 -4.24
CA PRO A 64 2.80 -4.73 -4.78
C PRO A 64 3.17 -3.52 -3.92
N VAL A 65 3.04 -2.32 -4.47
CA VAL A 65 3.00 -1.09 -3.70
C VAL A 65 1.65 -0.99 -2.99
N VAL A 66 1.65 -0.97 -1.67
CA VAL A 66 0.43 -0.80 -0.87
C VAL A 66 0.17 0.68 -0.63
N TRP A 67 -1.07 1.12 -0.83
CA TRP A 67 -1.46 2.51 -0.56
C TRP A 67 -2.95 2.60 -0.27
N GLY A 68 -3.42 3.77 0.17
CA GLY A 68 -4.83 4.02 0.37
C GLY A 68 -5.10 5.06 1.46
N GLU A 69 -6.37 5.45 1.55
CA GLU A 69 -6.90 6.42 2.49
C GLU A 69 -8.32 5.99 2.90
N PRO A 70 -8.85 6.45 4.05
CA PRO A 70 -10.22 6.16 4.43
C PRO A 70 -11.27 6.58 3.40
N GLY A 71 -12.31 5.75 3.30
CA GLY A 71 -13.58 6.14 2.69
C GLY A 71 -14.38 7.09 3.61
N THR A 72 -15.20 7.99 3.08
CA THR A 72 -15.47 8.25 1.65
C THR A 72 -14.50 9.26 1.03
N ASN A 73 -13.58 9.84 1.80
CA ASN A 73 -12.64 10.87 1.32
C ASN A 73 -11.85 10.43 0.07
N GLY A 74 -11.39 9.17 0.04
CA GLY A 74 -10.69 8.59 -1.11
C GLY A 74 -11.51 8.63 -2.42
N GLN A 75 -12.85 8.56 -2.33
CA GLN A 75 -13.75 8.63 -3.49
C GLN A 75 -13.64 9.97 -4.22
N HIS A 76 -13.36 11.05 -3.48
CA HIS A 76 -13.23 12.40 -4.01
C HIS A 76 -11.79 12.77 -4.38
N ALA A 77 -10.83 11.85 -4.25
CA ALA A 77 -9.42 12.08 -4.52
C ALA A 77 -8.93 11.29 -5.74
N PHE A 78 -8.87 9.96 -5.64
CA PHE A 78 -8.18 9.11 -6.62
C PHE A 78 -9.06 8.03 -7.25
N PHE A 79 -10.32 7.89 -6.81
CA PHE A 79 -11.24 6.89 -7.37
C PHE A 79 -11.55 7.11 -8.86
N GLN A 80 -11.43 8.35 -9.35
CA GLN A 80 -11.50 8.65 -10.79
C GLN A 80 -10.47 7.81 -11.58
N MET A 81 -9.23 7.76 -11.09
CA MET A 81 -8.17 6.95 -11.70
C MET A 81 -8.45 5.47 -11.51
N LEU A 82 -8.91 5.07 -10.32
CA LEU A 82 -9.26 3.67 -10.07
C LEU A 82 -10.38 3.17 -11.00
N HIS A 83 -11.35 4.00 -11.39
CA HIS A 83 -12.50 3.61 -12.21
C HIS A 83 -12.27 3.70 -13.72
N GLN A 84 -11.59 4.76 -14.19
CA GLN A 84 -11.43 5.04 -15.62
C GLN A 84 -9.98 5.22 -16.07
N GLY A 85 -9.02 5.09 -15.15
CA GLY A 85 -7.60 5.07 -15.49
C GLY A 85 -7.22 3.82 -16.27
N THR A 86 -6.08 3.88 -16.95
CA THR A 86 -5.57 2.80 -17.81
C THR A 86 -4.92 1.65 -17.04
N GLN A 87 -4.61 1.86 -15.75
CA GLN A 87 -4.05 0.83 -14.89
C GLN A 87 -5.17 0.14 -14.12
N THR A 88 -5.05 -1.18 -13.99
CA THR A 88 -5.87 -1.97 -13.08
C THR A 88 -5.20 -1.98 -11.71
N VAL A 89 -5.92 -1.53 -10.70
CA VAL A 89 -5.48 -1.53 -9.30
C VAL A 89 -6.50 -2.36 -8.52
N PRO A 90 -6.11 -3.54 -8.00
CA PRO A 90 -6.92 -4.26 -7.03
C PRO A 90 -7.25 -3.39 -5.82
N VAL A 91 -8.52 -3.39 -5.43
CA VAL A 91 -9.01 -2.60 -4.29
C VAL A 91 -9.47 -3.51 -3.17
N GLU A 92 -9.02 -3.28 -1.95
CA GLU A 92 -9.53 -3.95 -0.77
C GLU A 92 -10.31 -2.99 0.11
N PHE A 93 -11.60 -3.26 0.27
CA PHE A 93 -12.49 -2.52 1.14
C PHE A 93 -12.53 -3.17 2.51
N ILE A 94 -12.42 -2.37 3.56
CA ILE A 94 -12.49 -2.87 4.95
C ILE A 94 -13.53 -2.06 5.71
N SER A 95 -14.46 -2.71 6.38
CA SER A 95 -15.40 -2.02 7.26
C SER A 95 -15.89 -2.93 8.39
N THR A 96 -16.82 -2.43 9.19
CA THR A 96 -17.43 -3.15 10.31
C THR A 96 -18.94 -3.21 10.16
N VAL A 97 -19.55 -4.31 10.60
CA VAL A 97 -21.02 -4.45 10.61
C VAL A 97 -21.60 -3.49 11.64
N GLU A 98 -21.10 -3.52 12.87
CA GLU A 98 -21.49 -2.58 13.92
C GLU A 98 -20.78 -1.23 13.77
N PRO A 99 -21.47 -0.11 13.99
CA PRO A 99 -20.83 1.19 14.11
C PRO A 99 -19.95 1.25 15.37
N LEU A 100 -18.84 1.97 15.31
CA LEU A 100 -18.05 2.27 16.51
C LEU A 100 -18.64 3.42 17.33
N GLY A 101 -19.33 4.36 16.67
CA GLY A 101 -19.98 5.51 17.30
C GLY A 101 -21.50 5.38 17.34
N ASP A 102 -22.17 6.44 17.81
CA ASP A 102 -23.61 6.41 18.10
C ASP A 102 -24.50 6.79 16.89
N ASP A 103 -23.91 7.14 15.74
CA ASP A 103 -24.64 7.54 14.54
C ASP A 103 -24.81 6.36 13.56
N ALA A 104 -25.83 5.55 13.82
CA ALA A 104 -26.17 4.40 12.97
C ALA A 104 -26.54 4.80 11.53
N VAL A 105 -27.15 5.97 11.33
CA VAL A 105 -27.55 6.43 10.00
C VAL A 105 -26.34 6.78 9.16
N ALA A 106 -25.36 7.48 9.74
CA ALA A 106 -24.10 7.76 9.08
C ALA A 106 -23.34 6.47 8.74
N HIS A 107 -23.36 5.48 9.63
CA HIS A 107 -22.73 4.17 9.39
C HIS A 107 -23.41 3.40 8.26
N ASP A 108 -24.74 3.34 8.23
CA ASP A 108 -25.48 2.69 7.14
C ASP A 108 -25.17 3.33 5.78
N LEU A 109 -25.09 4.67 5.73
CA LEU A 109 -24.68 5.39 4.51
C LEU A 109 -23.25 5.07 4.11
N LEU A 110 -22.32 4.93 5.08
CA LEU A 110 -20.94 4.56 4.83
C LEU A 110 -20.85 3.15 4.21
N ILE A 111 -21.57 2.17 4.77
CA ILE A 111 -21.65 0.80 4.25
C ILE A 111 -22.30 0.77 2.88
N ALA A 112 -23.39 1.51 2.66
CA ALA A 112 -24.05 1.60 1.35
C ALA A 112 -23.09 2.12 0.27
N ASN A 113 -22.28 3.14 0.61
CA ASN A 113 -21.25 3.65 -0.30
C ASN A 113 -20.17 2.60 -0.60
N MET A 114 -19.70 1.85 0.40
CA MET A 114 -18.70 0.80 0.21
C MET A 114 -19.21 -0.28 -0.76
N VAL A 115 -20.43 -0.78 -0.53
CA VAL A 115 -21.04 -1.82 -1.37
C VAL A 115 -21.24 -1.31 -2.79
N ALA A 116 -21.78 -0.10 -2.96
CA ALA A 116 -21.97 0.51 -4.26
C ALA A 116 -20.65 0.69 -5.03
N GLN A 117 -19.56 1.05 -4.34
CA GLN A 117 -18.24 1.15 -4.97
C GLN A 117 -17.69 -0.22 -5.38
N ALA A 118 -17.77 -1.23 -4.52
CA ALA A 118 -17.37 -2.60 -4.85
C ALA A 118 -18.12 -3.15 -6.07
N GLU A 119 -19.43 -2.90 -6.14
CA GLU A 119 -20.26 -3.25 -7.29
C GLU A 119 -19.83 -2.47 -8.54
N ALA A 120 -19.67 -1.15 -8.45
CA ALA A 120 -19.27 -0.32 -9.58
C ALA A 120 -17.91 -0.73 -10.17
N PHE A 121 -16.93 -1.09 -9.33
CA PHE A 121 -15.64 -1.64 -9.79
C PHE A 121 -15.82 -2.96 -10.55
N SER A 122 -16.72 -3.82 -10.08
CA SER A 122 -16.95 -5.14 -10.65
C SER A 122 -17.73 -5.05 -11.97
N ALA A 123 -18.89 -4.39 -11.94
CA ALA A 123 -19.86 -4.38 -13.03
C ALA A 123 -19.58 -3.30 -14.09
N GLY A 124 -19.03 -2.15 -13.69
CA GLY A 124 -18.95 -0.99 -14.57
C GLY A 124 -20.32 -0.45 -14.96
N SER A 125 -20.36 0.29 -16.07
CA SER A 125 -21.59 0.88 -16.62
C SER A 125 -21.39 1.18 -18.10
N GLU A 126 -22.32 0.72 -18.91
CA GLU A 126 -22.38 1.08 -20.32
C GLU A 126 -22.89 2.51 -20.52
N SER A 127 -22.38 3.18 -21.55
CA SER A 127 -22.85 4.50 -21.97
C SER A 127 -22.48 4.76 -23.43
N ASN A 128 -23.38 5.45 -24.14
CA ASN A 128 -23.11 5.91 -25.51
C ASN A 128 -22.07 7.04 -25.51
N ASP A 129 -21.94 7.78 -24.41
CA ASP A 129 -20.87 8.76 -24.21
C ASP A 129 -19.63 8.02 -23.65
N PRO A 130 -18.52 7.91 -24.42
CA PRO A 130 -17.32 7.20 -23.96
C PRO A 130 -16.74 7.76 -22.66
N GLN A 131 -16.94 9.04 -22.34
CA GLN A 131 -16.44 9.65 -21.11
C GLN A 131 -17.22 9.23 -19.87
N ARG A 132 -18.46 8.75 -20.05
CA ARG A 132 -19.35 8.27 -18.98
C ARG A 132 -19.40 6.74 -18.90
N ARG A 133 -18.60 6.05 -19.70
CA ARG A 133 -18.51 4.58 -19.69
C ARG A 133 -17.53 4.15 -18.60
N PHE A 134 -17.90 3.12 -17.86
CA PHE A 134 -17.07 2.48 -16.86
C PHE A 134 -16.87 1.03 -17.29
N THR A 135 -15.62 0.62 -17.50
CA THR A 135 -15.30 -0.70 -18.05
C THR A 135 -15.64 -1.85 -17.10
N GLY A 136 -15.76 -1.57 -15.80
CA GLY A 136 -15.87 -2.61 -14.78
C GLY A 136 -14.66 -3.56 -14.84
N ASN A 137 -14.88 -4.81 -14.41
CA ASN A 137 -13.86 -5.84 -14.34
C ASN A 137 -12.58 -5.39 -13.60
N ARG A 138 -12.78 -4.60 -12.54
CA ARG A 138 -11.70 -4.13 -11.66
C ARG A 138 -11.74 -4.96 -10.37
N PRO A 139 -10.71 -5.78 -10.12
CA PRO A 139 -10.73 -6.74 -9.03
C PRO A 139 -10.83 -6.02 -7.69
N ASN A 140 -11.70 -6.50 -6.82
CA ASN A 140 -11.81 -5.99 -5.46
C ASN A 140 -12.14 -7.10 -4.47
N THR A 141 -11.77 -6.86 -3.21
CA THR A 141 -12.08 -7.73 -2.06
C THR A 141 -12.76 -6.90 -0.99
N VAL A 142 -13.75 -7.48 -0.31
CA VAL A 142 -14.44 -6.84 0.81
C VAL A 142 -14.17 -7.66 2.08
N VAL A 143 -13.61 -7.01 3.09
CA VAL A 143 -13.37 -7.56 4.42
C VAL A 143 -14.30 -6.86 5.41
N LEU A 144 -15.22 -7.61 5.99
CA LEU A 144 -16.12 -7.11 7.04
C LEU A 144 -15.76 -7.75 8.37
N LEU A 145 -15.49 -6.90 9.36
CA LEU A 145 -15.43 -7.29 10.76
C LEU A 145 -16.83 -7.18 11.36
N GLU A 146 -17.17 -8.01 12.35
CA GLU A 146 -18.43 -7.85 13.08
C GLU A 146 -18.50 -6.48 13.78
N ARG A 147 -17.41 -6.08 14.45
CA ARG A 147 -17.26 -4.77 15.10
C ARG A 147 -15.79 -4.44 15.26
N LEU A 148 -15.44 -3.17 15.45
CA LEU A 148 -14.05 -2.77 15.70
C LEU A 148 -13.78 -2.68 17.21
N ASN A 149 -12.97 -3.60 17.73
CA ASN A 149 -12.52 -3.63 19.12
C ASN A 149 -11.09 -4.18 19.18
N PRO A 150 -10.41 -4.18 20.35
CA PRO A 150 -9.02 -4.65 20.44
C PRO A 150 -8.81 -6.08 19.93
N TYR A 151 -9.78 -6.98 20.13
CA TYR A 151 -9.71 -8.36 19.67
C TYR A 151 -9.81 -8.46 18.15
N SER A 152 -10.82 -7.81 17.54
CA SER A 152 -11.02 -7.87 16.08
C SER A 152 -9.95 -7.11 15.31
N LEU A 153 -9.43 -6.01 15.86
CA LEU A 153 -8.27 -5.31 15.30
C LEU A 153 -7.03 -6.20 15.33
N GLY A 154 -6.76 -6.86 16.46
CA GLY A 154 -5.64 -7.80 16.56
C GLY A 154 -5.76 -8.96 15.58
N ALA A 155 -6.97 -9.52 15.42
CA ALA A 155 -7.24 -10.57 14.44
C ALA A 155 -7.04 -10.09 12.99
N LEU A 156 -7.45 -8.86 12.66
CA LEU A 156 -7.23 -8.27 11.35
C LEU A 156 -5.73 -8.11 11.05
N ILE A 157 -4.98 -7.56 12.00
CA ILE A 157 -3.52 -7.38 11.86
C ILE A 157 -2.83 -8.73 11.68
N ALA A 158 -3.13 -9.71 12.53
CA ALA A 158 -2.53 -11.06 12.45
C ALA A 158 -2.86 -11.75 11.12
N MET A 159 -4.06 -11.52 10.56
CA MET A 159 -4.44 -12.03 9.25
C MET A 159 -3.55 -11.46 8.14
N TYR A 160 -3.27 -10.15 8.14
CA TYR A 160 -2.32 -9.54 7.20
C TYR A 160 -0.88 -10.02 7.40
N GLU A 161 -0.42 -10.18 8.64
CA GLU A 161 0.93 -10.70 8.93
C GLU A 161 1.10 -12.12 8.36
N HIS A 162 0.14 -13.00 8.64
CA HIS A 162 0.16 -14.36 8.11
C HIS A 162 0.03 -14.40 6.59
N SER A 163 -0.82 -13.57 6.01
CA SER A 163 -0.93 -13.46 4.56
C SER A 163 0.38 -12.98 3.93
N THR A 164 1.05 -12.01 4.54
CA THR A 164 2.33 -11.47 4.07
C THR A 164 3.43 -12.55 4.09
N ALA A 165 3.50 -13.33 5.17
CA ALA A 165 4.43 -14.46 5.26
C ALA A 165 4.16 -15.53 4.18
N VAL A 166 2.88 -15.90 3.97
CA VAL A 166 2.50 -16.87 2.93
C VAL A 166 2.85 -16.37 1.53
N GLN A 167 2.60 -15.09 1.22
CA GLN A 167 3.03 -14.48 -0.04
C GLN A 167 4.56 -14.60 -0.21
N GLY A 168 5.33 -14.29 0.83
CA GLY A 168 6.80 -14.43 0.81
C GLY A 168 7.25 -15.86 0.51
N TRP A 169 6.62 -16.86 1.14
CA TRP A 169 6.90 -18.27 0.87
C TRP A 169 6.56 -18.69 -0.55
N LEU A 170 5.45 -18.20 -1.12
CA LEU A 170 5.07 -18.45 -2.51
C LEU A 170 6.10 -17.88 -3.49
N MET A 171 6.67 -16.71 -3.18
CA MET A 171 7.73 -16.06 -3.97
C MET A 171 9.13 -16.64 -3.72
N GLY A 172 9.30 -17.45 -2.66
CA GLY A 172 10.59 -17.99 -2.25
C GLY A 172 11.53 -16.93 -1.64
N VAL A 173 11.00 -15.85 -1.08
CA VAL A 173 11.79 -14.75 -0.46
C VAL A 173 11.81 -14.85 1.05
N ASN A 174 12.78 -14.18 1.68
CA ASN A 174 12.79 -14.01 3.13
C ASN A 174 11.97 -12.77 3.52
N SER A 175 10.79 -12.96 4.11
CA SER A 175 9.93 -11.86 4.57
C SER A 175 10.42 -11.14 5.83
N PHE A 176 11.49 -11.61 6.48
CA PHE A 176 11.87 -11.19 7.83
C PHE A 176 13.23 -10.46 7.91
N ASP A 177 13.83 -10.13 6.76
CA ASP A 177 15.03 -9.30 6.67
C ASP A 177 14.76 -7.95 5.98
N GLN A 178 15.71 -7.02 6.05
CA GLN A 178 15.57 -5.66 5.51
C GLN A 178 16.91 -5.03 5.10
N PHE A 179 17.81 -5.76 4.42
CA PHE A 179 19.13 -5.23 4.03
C PHE A 179 19.07 -3.97 3.15
N GLY A 180 17.98 -3.75 2.42
CA GLY A 180 17.80 -2.58 1.55
C GLY A 180 17.90 -1.22 2.25
N VAL A 181 17.75 -1.15 3.58
CA VAL A 181 17.84 0.10 4.34
C VAL A 181 19.29 0.51 4.67
N GLU A 182 20.26 -0.38 4.50
CA GLU A 182 21.64 -0.17 4.97
C GLU A 182 22.40 0.87 4.14
N LEU A 183 22.23 0.85 2.80
CA LEU A 183 22.89 1.78 1.91
C LEU A 183 22.49 3.23 2.20
N GLY A 184 21.19 3.48 2.40
CA GLY A 184 20.67 4.81 2.74
C GLY A 184 21.25 5.34 4.05
N LYS A 185 21.39 4.48 5.07
CA LYS A 185 22.02 4.85 6.36
C LYS A 185 23.49 5.22 6.17
N SER A 186 24.25 4.43 5.40
CA SER A 186 25.65 4.73 5.11
C SER A 186 25.82 6.07 4.38
N MET A 187 24.97 6.34 3.39
CA MET A 187 25.02 7.59 2.62
C MET A 187 24.61 8.80 3.46
N ALA A 188 23.64 8.63 4.37
CA ALA A 188 23.23 9.68 5.29
C ALA A 188 24.35 10.08 6.26
N THR A 189 25.13 9.11 6.76
CA THR A 189 26.31 9.40 7.60
C THR A 189 27.35 10.23 6.84
N LEU A 190 27.68 9.85 5.61
CA LEU A 190 28.62 10.62 4.77
C LEU A 190 28.12 12.04 4.50
N ALA A 191 26.83 12.19 4.19
CA ALA A 191 26.20 13.49 4.00
C ALA A 191 26.24 14.34 5.28
N ALA A 192 25.98 13.75 6.45
CA ALA A 192 26.05 14.45 7.73
C ALA A 192 27.47 14.93 8.07
N GLU A 193 28.50 14.13 7.76
CA GLU A 193 29.89 14.54 7.91
C GLU A 193 30.26 15.73 7.00
N ALA A 194 29.85 15.70 5.73
CA ALA A 194 30.07 16.80 4.80
C ALA A 194 29.40 18.10 5.31
N ILE A 195 28.18 17.98 5.85
CA ILE A 195 27.47 19.11 6.46
C ILE A 195 28.21 19.66 7.67
N GLN A 196 28.76 18.80 8.54
CA GLN A 196 29.57 19.23 9.68
C GLN A 196 30.87 19.92 9.26
N LYS A 197 31.56 19.39 8.23
CA LYS A 197 32.81 19.95 7.72
C LYS A 197 32.60 21.25 6.94
N GLY A 198 31.38 21.52 6.46
CA GLY A 198 31.06 22.69 5.66
C GLY A 198 31.55 22.59 4.22
N THR A 199 32.06 21.43 3.81
CA THR A 199 32.58 21.15 2.48
C THR A 199 32.05 19.80 1.99
N ALA A 200 31.68 19.75 0.72
CA ALA A 200 31.32 18.50 0.05
C ALA A 200 32.55 17.89 -0.62
N ASP A 201 32.68 16.57 -0.59
CA ASP A 201 33.68 15.84 -1.37
C ASP A 201 33.06 15.43 -2.72
N SER A 202 33.65 15.93 -3.81
CA SER A 202 33.19 15.71 -5.19
C SER A 202 33.36 14.29 -5.68
N SER A 203 34.12 13.44 -4.98
CA SER A 203 34.33 12.04 -5.33
C SER A 203 33.27 11.08 -4.76
N GLN A 204 32.41 11.54 -3.85
CA GLN A 204 31.61 10.64 -3.01
C GLN A 204 30.14 10.48 -3.45
N THR A 205 29.54 11.43 -4.18
CA THR A 205 28.12 11.31 -4.60
C THR A 205 27.80 12.07 -5.89
N MET A 206 26.80 11.59 -6.65
CA MET A 206 26.20 12.38 -7.75
C MET A 206 25.38 13.59 -7.25
N THR A 207 25.17 13.71 -5.94
CA THR A 207 24.41 14.79 -5.28
C THR A 207 25.28 15.98 -4.86
N HIS A 208 26.55 16.02 -5.26
CA HIS A 208 27.48 17.09 -4.91
C HIS A 208 26.92 18.52 -5.18
N PRO A 209 26.29 18.82 -6.34
CA PRO A 209 25.75 20.16 -6.58
C PRO A 209 24.63 20.57 -5.59
N LEU A 210 23.81 19.61 -5.15
CA LEU A 210 22.77 19.86 -4.14
C LEU A 210 23.38 20.14 -2.78
N MET A 211 24.41 19.37 -2.39
CA MET A 211 25.10 19.55 -1.12
C MET A 211 25.83 20.91 -1.08
N GLU A 212 26.54 21.28 -2.14
CA GLU A 212 27.18 22.60 -2.25
C GLU A 212 26.17 23.74 -2.15
N TRP A 213 25.05 23.63 -2.88
CA TRP A 213 23.98 24.62 -2.79
C TRP A 213 23.45 24.75 -1.36
N PHE A 214 23.17 23.63 -0.69
CA PHE A 214 22.69 23.62 0.70
C PHE A 214 23.69 24.29 1.65
N LEU A 215 24.97 23.94 1.55
CA LEU A 215 26.03 24.51 2.39
C LEU A 215 26.20 26.01 2.17
N SER A 216 26.16 26.47 0.91
CA SER A 216 26.26 27.90 0.58
C SER A 216 25.13 28.73 1.20
N ARG A 217 23.91 28.20 1.27
CA ARG A 217 22.76 28.88 1.88
C ARG A 217 22.81 28.88 3.41
N ARG A 218 23.45 27.88 4.01
CA ARG A 218 23.61 27.75 5.46
C ARG A 218 24.70 28.68 5.99
N GLN A 219 25.82 28.82 5.28
CA GLN A 219 26.92 29.72 5.65
C GLN A 219 26.54 31.20 5.54
N ASN A 220 25.67 31.57 4.58
CA ASN A 220 25.17 32.95 4.43
C ASN A 220 24.20 33.40 5.56
N LYS A 221 23.97 32.58 6.59
CA LYS A 221 23.11 32.88 7.74
C LYS A 221 23.86 32.95 9.09
N SER A 222 25.18 32.74 9.10
CA SER A 222 26.07 32.93 10.27
C SER A 222 26.90 34.20 10.10
#